data_AF-A0A9W8AYG9-F1
#
_entry.id   AF-A0A9W8AYG9-F1
#
_cell.length_a   1.000
_cell.length_b   1.000
_cell.length_c   1.000
_cell.angle_alpha   90.00
_cell.angle_beta   90.00
_cell.angle_gamma   90.00
#
_symmetry.space_group_name_H-M   'P 1'
#
loop_
_entity.id
_entity.type
_entity.pdbx_description
1 polymer ?
#
loop_
_entity_poly.entity_id
_entity_poly.type
_entity_poly.pdbx_seq_one_letter_code
_entity_poly.pdbx_strand_id
1 'polypeptide(L)'
;MAGTTVHQRAVPATPALSPERLALVHDILRLYQCDPCPERFRHYAQDAVFEDPLSYGRGLAEIKAIFYGLALIMAQSTTLEHSIVRNTPYELRVELVQRYTLRWVNVTRVLPSTVVLQFHANFPNQPGNQVTLHQDLWRGKPLPNPAHSTAAWLYLTLPRPPRLTMTDFYEYKLAKEQWVTGHQGSTLWAIAETVLASPPETKSWSAFITDYLFWALPLLLASVCISYRLEMYAAMFVGGLVLLVLTPQSQLRPPSSTGPASPSSDRKGYVSTYRATLILLTCICILAVDFPIFPRRYAKVETYGASLMDIGVGSFVFSAGLVAAKHYTRHATHRSVQSFRQEFIASVKSSAYLLLLGLGRLATIKGTEYQEHVTEYGVHWNFFFTLGLLPISVCLFQALLPQPQVSALLLAVGYQLWLSMGNLESYILHAPRDTWVSMNREGLFGFLGYLALFLLALAAGNVVLPTTRSPRSDRLHPLRLTGIAAGLCGAFALTHYGLGIPISRRLVNISYILWVAAFNMSFLTSFYLLEVVIGLKLDQASASDHDANTPWLVRAVNQNGLSTFLV
;
A
#
# COMPACT_ATOMS: atom_id res chain seq x y z
N MET A 1 -27.05 -73.67 -5.32
CA MET A 1 -26.40 -73.11 -6.52
C MET A 1 -27.44 -72.36 -7.33
N ALA A 2 -27.47 -71.04 -7.23
CA ALA A 2 -28.24 -70.17 -8.11
C ALA A 2 -27.37 -68.94 -8.38
N GLY A 3 -26.79 -68.89 -9.57
CA GLY A 3 -25.81 -67.88 -9.97
C GLY A 3 -26.49 -66.53 -10.16
N THR A 4 -25.95 -65.52 -9.50
CA THR A 4 -26.32 -64.12 -9.70
C THR A 4 -25.56 -63.61 -10.91
N THR A 5 -26.29 -63.41 -12.01
CA THR A 5 -25.83 -62.77 -13.23
C THR A 5 -25.40 -61.33 -12.93
N VAL A 6 -24.10 -61.08 -13.00
CA VAL A 6 -23.54 -59.73 -12.99
C VAL A 6 -23.91 -59.08 -14.32
N HIS A 7 -24.81 -58.09 -14.28
CA HIS A 7 -25.04 -57.20 -15.41
C HIS A 7 -23.72 -56.50 -15.78
N GLN A 8 -23.09 -56.96 -16.87
CA GLN A 8 -22.07 -56.19 -17.56
C GLN A 8 -22.73 -54.90 -18.04
N ARG A 9 -22.42 -53.78 -17.38
CA ARG A 9 -22.73 -52.44 -17.86
C ARG A 9 -22.04 -52.32 -19.22
N ALA A 10 -22.83 -52.22 -20.29
CA ALA A 10 -22.34 -51.96 -21.63
C ALA A 10 -21.45 -50.72 -21.59
N VAL A 11 -20.18 -50.89 -22.00
CA VAL A 11 -19.30 -49.75 -22.31
C VAL A 11 -19.98 -49.02 -23.47
N PRO A 12 -20.42 -47.76 -23.32
CA PRO A 12 -21.01 -47.04 -24.44
C PRO A 12 -19.95 -46.96 -25.54
N ALA A 13 -20.31 -47.40 -26.75
CA ALA A 13 -19.45 -47.31 -27.91
C ALA A 13 -18.91 -45.88 -28.02
N THR A 14 -17.59 -45.72 -27.98
CA THR A 14 -16.96 -44.40 -28.04
C THR A 14 -17.45 -43.72 -29.31
N PRO A 15 -18.10 -42.54 -29.22
CA PRO A 15 -18.66 -41.92 -30.40
C PRO A 15 -17.54 -41.61 -31.39
N ALA A 16 -17.69 -42.07 -32.63
CA ALA A 16 -16.65 -41.93 -33.65
C ALA A 16 -16.26 -40.45 -33.83
N LEU A 17 -14.99 -40.13 -33.60
CA LEU A 17 -14.44 -38.79 -33.79
C LEU A 17 -13.93 -38.63 -35.22
N SER A 18 -14.14 -37.46 -35.81
CA SER A 18 -13.40 -37.06 -37.02
C SER A 18 -11.91 -36.85 -36.67
N PRO A 19 -10.99 -36.96 -37.65
CA PRO A 19 -9.57 -36.69 -37.43
C PRO A 19 -9.30 -35.30 -36.81
N GLU A 20 -10.09 -34.30 -37.20
CA GLU A 20 -9.99 -32.94 -36.64
C GLU A 20 -10.42 -32.87 -35.17
N ARG A 21 -11.50 -33.57 -34.78
CA ARG A 21 -11.92 -33.61 -33.37
C ARG A 21 -10.97 -34.43 -32.51
N LEU A 22 -10.33 -35.44 -33.07
CA LEU A 22 -9.25 -36.17 -32.39
C LEU A 22 -8.08 -35.23 -32.07
N ALA A 23 -7.66 -34.41 -33.05
CA ALA A 23 -6.62 -33.40 -32.85
C ALA A 23 -7.02 -32.36 -31.79
N LEU A 24 -8.27 -31.87 -31.82
CA LEU A 24 -8.80 -30.96 -30.80
C LEU A 24 -8.73 -31.55 -29.39
N VAL A 25 -9.19 -32.79 -29.21
CA VAL A 25 -9.14 -33.45 -27.89
C VAL A 25 -7.69 -33.60 -27.42
N HIS A 26 -6.78 -34.00 -28.31
CA HIS A 26 -5.37 -34.10 -27.99
C HIS A 26 -4.79 -32.74 -27.52
N ASP A 27 -5.08 -31.67 -28.25
CA ASP A 27 -4.57 -30.33 -27.91
C ASP A 27 -5.15 -29.82 -26.58
N ILE A 28 -6.42 -30.09 -26.29
CA ILE A 28 -7.04 -29.76 -24.99
C ILE A 28 -6.41 -30.54 -23.85
N LEU A 29 -6.20 -31.84 -24.00
CA LEU A 29 -5.53 -32.64 -22.97
C LEU A 29 -4.13 -32.09 -22.66
N ARG A 30 -3.40 -31.63 -23.67
CA ARG A 30 -2.10 -30.97 -23.50
C ARG A 30 -2.20 -29.65 -22.73
N LEU A 31 -3.22 -28.83 -23.01
CA LEU A 31 -3.47 -27.61 -22.23
C LEU A 31 -3.68 -27.93 -20.74
N TYR A 32 -4.48 -28.95 -20.43
CA TYR A 32 -4.71 -29.39 -19.04
C TYR A 32 -3.46 -30.00 -18.39
N GLN A 33 -2.55 -30.56 -19.19
CA GLN A 33 -1.25 -31.06 -18.74
C GLN A 33 -0.18 -29.96 -18.56
N CYS A 34 -0.60 -28.68 -18.54
CA CYS A 34 0.29 -27.53 -18.36
C CYS A 34 1.35 -27.40 -19.46
N ASP A 35 0.97 -27.77 -20.69
CA ASP A 35 1.78 -27.63 -21.89
C ASP A 35 1.09 -26.67 -22.87
N PRO A 36 1.01 -25.35 -22.57
CA PRO A 36 0.44 -24.37 -23.48
C PRO A 36 1.45 -23.97 -24.57
N CYS A 37 1.01 -24.00 -25.83
CA CYS A 37 1.76 -23.43 -26.96
C CYS A 37 0.79 -22.81 -27.97
N PRO A 38 1.22 -21.84 -28.81
CA PRO A 38 0.35 -21.16 -29.76
C PRO A 38 -0.42 -22.10 -30.69
N GLU A 39 0.16 -23.21 -31.15
CA GLU A 39 -0.50 -24.13 -32.07
C GLU A 39 -1.70 -24.84 -31.43
N ARG A 40 -1.66 -25.15 -30.13
CA ARG A 40 -2.75 -25.85 -29.43
C ARG A 40 -4.02 -25.02 -29.27
N PHE A 41 -3.93 -23.70 -29.49
CA PHE A 41 -5.07 -22.78 -29.49
C PHE A 41 -5.69 -22.57 -30.88
N ARG A 42 -5.18 -23.22 -31.94
CA ARG A 42 -5.67 -23.05 -33.33
C ARG A 42 -7.14 -23.39 -33.52
N HIS A 43 -7.70 -24.19 -32.61
CA HIS A 43 -9.09 -24.65 -32.66
C HIS A 43 -10.08 -23.67 -32.02
N TYR A 44 -9.62 -22.59 -31.40
CA TYR A 44 -10.50 -21.62 -30.73
C TYR A 44 -10.86 -20.47 -31.66
N ALA A 45 -12.11 -20.01 -31.58
CA ALA A 45 -12.53 -18.76 -32.18
C ALA A 45 -11.86 -17.56 -31.47
N GLN A 46 -11.69 -16.44 -32.16
CA GLN A 46 -11.09 -15.24 -31.58
C GLN A 46 -11.89 -14.66 -30.41
N ASP A 47 -13.21 -14.87 -30.45
CA ASP A 47 -14.19 -14.44 -29.46
C ASP A 47 -14.63 -15.54 -28.50
N ALA A 48 -13.98 -16.71 -28.52
CA ALA A 48 -14.31 -17.85 -27.68
C ALA A 48 -14.34 -17.50 -26.19
N VAL A 49 -15.21 -18.15 -25.43
CA VAL A 49 -15.35 -17.99 -23.98
C VAL A 49 -14.81 -19.22 -23.27
N PHE A 50 -14.06 -19.02 -22.19
CA PHE A 50 -13.63 -20.07 -21.27
C PHE A 50 -14.21 -19.80 -19.87
N GLU A 51 -14.71 -20.84 -19.22
CA GLU A 51 -15.26 -20.74 -17.86
C GLU A 51 -14.89 -21.98 -17.04
N ASP A 52 -14.42 -21.75 -15.82
CA ASP A 52 -14.27 -22.76 -14.79
C ASP A 52 -14.72 -22.17 -13.43
N PRO A 53 -14.71 -22.92 -12.31
CA PRO A 53 -15.14 -22.40 -11.01
C PRO A 53 -14.28 -21.24 -10.46
N LEU A 54 -13.08 -21.01 -11.00
CA LEU A 54 -12.10 -20.02 -10.55
C LEU A 54 -11.87 -18.88 -11.55
N SER A 55 -12.13 -19.11 -12.84
CA SER A 55 -11.61 -18.31 -13.95
C SER A 55 -12.69 -18.13 -15.01
N TYR A 56 -12.73 -16.91 -15.57
CA TYR A 56 -13.57 -16.56 -16.70
C TYR A 56 -12.72 -15.80 -17.70
N GLY A 57 -12.72 -16.22 -18.96
CA GLY A 57 -11.96 -15.56 -20.02
C GLY A 57 -12.82 -15.40 -21.27
N ARG A 58 -12.92 -14.18 -21.79
CA ARG A 58 -13.63 -13.91 -23.06
C ARG A 58 -12.64 -13.47 -24.11
N GLY A 59 -12.35 -14.36 -25.04
CA GLY A 59 -11.50 -14.18 -26.21
C GLY A 59 -10.21 -14.98 -26.11
N LEU A 60 -9.63 -15.27 -27.28
CA LEU A 60 -8.49 -16.18 -27.38
C LEU A 60 -7.28 -15.74 -26.54
N ALA A 61 -7.03 -14.43 -26.41
CA ALA A 61 -5.94 -13.90 -25.60
C ALA A 61 -6.11 -14.19 -24.10
N GLU A 62 -7.32 -14.03 -23.57
CA GLU A 62 -7.63 -14.31 -22.16
C GLU A 62 -7.58 -15.81 -21.88
N ILE A 63 -8.10 -16.65 -22.78
CA ILE A 63 -8.01 -18.11 -22.67
C ILE A 63 -6.55 -18.56 -22.63
N LYS A 64 -5.70 -18.00 -23.52
CA LYS A 64 -4.26 -18.24 -23.49
C LYS A 64 -3.66 -17.88 -22.14
N ALA A 65 -3.95 -16.68 -21.62
CA ALA A 65 -3.44 -16.22 -20.33
C ALA A 65 -3.82 -17.16 -19.18
N ILE A 66 -5.05 -17.69 -19.17
CA ILE A 66 -5.51 -18.67 -18.17
C ILE A 66 -4.64 -19.94 -18.21
N PHE A 67 -4.43 -20.54 -19.38
CA PHE A 67 -3.65 -21.78 -19.50
C PHE A 67 -2.14 -21.58 -19.29
N TYR A 68 -1.57 -20.45 -19.73
CA TYR A 68 -0.19 -20.09 -19.40
C TYR A 68 -0.02 -19.84 -17.88
N GLY A 69 -1.00 -19.17 -17.25
CA GLY A 69 -1.03 -18.98 -15.80
C GLY A 69 -1.12 -20.30 -15.03
N LEU A 70 -1.94 -21.25 -15.49
CA LEU A 70 -2.04 -22.58 -14.92
C LEU A 70 -0.66 -23.29 -14.90
N ALA A 71 0.10 -23.20 -16.00
CA ALA A 71 1.42 -23.81 -16.11
C ALA A 71 2.48 -23.17 -15.17
N LEU A 72 2.30 -21.89 -14.78
CA LEU A 72 3.18 -21.22 -13.81
C LEU A 72 2.92 -21.67 -12.37
N ILE A 73 1.66 -21.95 -12.03
CA ILE A 73 1.22 -22.29 -10.67
C ILE A 73 1.46 -23.78 -10.37
N MET A 74 1.33 -24.64 -11.37
CA MET A 74 1.46 -26.09 -11.23
C MET A 74 2.92 -26.54 -11.36
N ALA A 75 3.39 -27.37 -10.43
CA ALA A 75 4.64 -28.13 -10.57
C ALA A 75 4.47 -29.28 -11.56
N GLN A 76 3.32 -29.95 -11.51
CA GLN A 76 2.99 -31.06 -12.40
C GLN A 76 1.47 -31.15 -12.57
N SER A 77 1.02 -31.48 -13.78
CA SER A 77 -0.38 -31.76 -14.09
C SER A 77 -0.46 -32.99 -15.00
N THR A 78 -1.13 -34.05 -14.57
CA THR A 78 -1.26 -35.29 -15.34
C THR A 78 -2.71 -35.72 -15.48
N THR A 79 -3.13 -36.03 -16.69
CA THR A 79 -4.44 -36.65 -16.97
C THR A 79 -4.34 -38.14 -16.66
N LEU A 80 -5.15 -38.61 -15.71
CA LEU A 80 -5.18 -40.01 -15.30
C LEU A 80 -6.09 -40.82 -16.21
N GLU A 81 -7.27 -40.28 -16.48
CA GLU A 81 -8.32 -40.92 -17.28
C GLU A 81 -9.00 -39.84 -18.12
N HIS A 82 -9.42 -40.19 -19.34
CA HIS A 82 -10.33 -39.36 -20.12
C HIS A 82 -11.28 -40.24 -20.93
N SER A 83 -12.51 -39.78 -21.13
CA SER A 83 -13.50 -40.43 -21.97
C SER A 83 -14.38 -39.41 -22.68
N ILE A 84 -14.88 -39.78 -23.87
CA ILE A 84 -15.73 -38.90 -24.67
C ILE A 84 -17.17 -39.29 -24.40
N VAL A 85 -17.90 -38.37 -23.78
CA VAL A 85 -19.28 -38.61 -23.33
C VAL A 85 -20.29 -38.21 -24.40
N ARG A 86 -20.00 -37.15 -25.16
CA ARG A 86 -20.92 -36.62 -26.16
C ARG A 86 -20.15 -36.01 -27.31
N ASN A 87 -20.55 -36.33 -28.54
CA ASN A 87 -19.96 -35.80 -29.77
C ASN A 87 -21.07 -35.46 -30.77
N THR A 88 -21.48 -34.20 -30.83
CA THR A 88 -22.47 -33.67 -31.81
C THR A 88 -21.85 -32.56 -32.64
N PRO A 89 -22.41 -32.18 -33.80
CA PRO A 89 -21.88 -31.07 -34.61
C PRO A 89 -21.67 -29.76 -33.82
N TYR A 90 -22.48 -29.51 -32.79
CA TYR A 90 -22.48 -28.27 -32.02
C TYR A 90 -21.81 -28.39 -30.64
N GLU A 91 -21.51 -29.60 -30.19
CA GLU A 91 -21.05 -29.83 -28.82
C GLU A 91 -20.14 -31.06 -28.71
N LEU A 92 -19.06 -30.96 -27.94
CA LEU A 92 -18.18 -32.06 -27.56
C LEU A 92 -18.02 -32.06 -26.03
N ARG A 93 -18.32 -33.19 -25.38
CA ARG A 93 -18.09 -33.37 -23.94
C ARG A 93 -17.03 -34.42 -23.70
N VAL A 94 -16.01 -34.04 -22.93
CA VAL A 94 -14.90 -34.88 -22.52
C VAL A 94 -14.89 -34.93 -20.99
N GLU A 95 -15.07 -36.10 -20.42
CA GLU A 95 -14.79 -36.32 -19.00
C GLU A 95 -13.31 -36.61 -18.84
N LEU A 96 -12.66 -35.93 -17.90
CA LEU A 96 -11.25 -36.15 -17.58
C LEU A 96 -11.01 -36.14 -16.07
N VAL A 97 -10.06 -36.95 -15.62
CA VAL A 97 -9.60 -36.96 -14.22
C VAL A 97 -8.18 -36.41 -14.19
N GLN A 98 -8.03 -35.20 -13.66
CA GLN A 98 -6.74 -34.51 -13.61
C GLN A 98 -6.12 -34.59 -12.22
N ARG A 99 -4.82 -34.87 -12.16
CA ARG A 99 -4.01 -34.74 -10.94
C ARG A 99 -3.13 -33.51 -11.05
N TYR A 100 -3.38 -32.54 -10.17
CA TYR A 100 -2.62 -31.29 -10.07
C TYR A 100 -1.69 -31.32 -8.85
N THR A 101 -0.44 -30.88 -9.02
CA THR A 101 0.54 -30.70 -7.95
C THR A 101 1.00 -29.25 -7.93
N LEU A 102 0.78 -28.54 -6.82
CA LEU A 102 1.15 -27.11 -6.68
C LEU A 102 2.65 -26.94 -6.42
N ARG A 103 3.28 -25.98 -7.12
CA ARG A 103 4.74 -25.79 -7.14
C ARG A 103 5.36 -25.40 -5.78
N TRP A 104 4.61 -24.69 -4.93
CA TRP A 104 5.15 -24.08 -3.71
C TRP A 104 4.74 -24.76 -2.40
N VAL A 105 3.79 -25.69 -2.45
CA VAL A 105 3.20 -26.30 -1.25
C VAL A 105 3.26 -27.83 -1.28
N ASN A 106 3.72 -28.44 -2.39
CA ASN A 106 3.75 -29.90 -2.62
C ASN A 106 2.39 -30.60 -2.34
N VAL A 107 1.30 -29.85 -2.39
CA VAL A 107 -0.05 -30.39 -2.24
C VAL A 107 -0.49 -30.93 -3.60
N THR A 108 -0.86 -32.20 -3.62
CA THR A 108 -1.42 -32.87 -4.79
C THR A 108 -2.92 -33.07 -4.62
N ARG A 109 -3.70 -32.73 -5.64
CA ARG A 109 -5.16 -32.91 -5.67
C ARG A 109 -5.56 -33.63 -6.94
N VAL A 110 -6.47 -34.60 -6.80
CA VAL A 110 -7.12 -35.28 -7.93
C VAL A 110 -8.51 -34.69 -8.09
N LEU A 111 -8.83 -34.30 -9.32
CA LEU A 111 -10.05 -33.60 -9.66
C LEU A 111 -10.68 -34.24 -10.89
N PRO A 112 -11.86 -34.88 -10.74
CA PRO A 112 -12.66 -35.24 -11.89
C PRO A 112 -13.34 -33.98 -12.42
N SER A 113 -13.29 -33.79 -13.73
CA SER A 113 -13.96 -32.69 -14.40
C SER A 113 -14.64 -33.11 -15.69
N THR A 114 -15.67 -32.35 -16.08
CA THR A 114 -16.36 -32.51 -17.36
C THR A 114 -16.13 -31.28 -18.20
N VAL A 115 -15.32 -31.42 -19.24
CA VAL A 115 -15.03 -30.39 -20.21
C VAL A 115 -16.12 -30.37 -21.27
N VAL A 116 -16.78 -29.23 -21.44
CA VAL A 116 -17.84 -29.00 -22.43
C VAL A 116 -17.36 -27.97 -23.44
N LEU A 117 -17.30 -28.36 -24.70
CA LEU A 117 -16.91 -27.50 -25.82
C LEU A 117 -18.13 -27.29 -26.72
N GLN A 118 -18.43 -26.04 -27.05
CA GLN A 118 -19.44 -25.70 -28.06
C GLN A 118 -18.78 -25.11 -29.30
N PHE A 119 -19.47 -25.22 -30.43
CA PHE A 119 -18.98 -24.77 -31.73
C PHE A 119 -19.99 -23.84 -32.42
N HIS A 120 -19.52 -22.97 -33.32
CA HIS A 120 -20.40 -22.11 -34.13
C HIS A 120 -21.35 -22.95 -35.02
N ALA A 121 -22.63 -22.61 -35.01
CA ALA A 121 -23.57 -23.06 -36.04
C ALA A 121 -23.50 -22.07 -37.22
N ASN A 122 -22.64 -22.32 -38.21
CA ASN A 122 -22.61 -21.50 -39.42
C ASN A 122 -23.74 -21.93 -40.35
N PHE A 123 -24.95 -21.39 -40.14
CA PHE A 123 -26.15 -21.68 -40.94
C PHE A 123 -26.55 -23.17 -40.93
N PRO A 124 -27.80 -23.53 -41.29
CA PRO A 124 -28.15 -24.93 -41.44
C PRO A 124 -27.35 -25.48 -42.63
N ASN A 125 -26.34 -26.32 -42.34
CA ASN A 125 -25.50 -27.13 -43.26
C ASN A 125 -23.99 -26.82 -43.32
N GLN A 126 -23.42 -25.98 -42.44
CA GLN A 126 -21.96 -25.95 -42.26
C GLN A 126 -21.57 -25.95 -40.76
N PRO A 127 -21.06 -27.07 -40.22
CA PRO A 127 -20.53 -27.07 -38.85
C PRO A 127 -19.30 -26.16 -38.78
N GLY A 128 -19.29 -25.19 -37.87
CA GLY A 128 -18.08 -24.47 -37.52
C GLY A 128 -17.13 -25.39 -36.76
N ASN A 129 -15.87 -25.48 -37.17
CA ASN A 129 -14.86 -26.32 -36.51
C ASN A 129 -14.12 -25.60 -35.37
N GLN A 130 -14.56 -24.39 -35.00
CA GLN A 130 -13.93 -23.57 -33.97
C GLN A 130 -14.73 -23.61 -32.67
N VAL A 131 -14.01 -23.79 -31.56
CA VAL A 131 -14.54 -23.75 -30.20
C VAL A 131 -14.96 -22.31 -29.87
N THR A 132 -16.22 -22.13 -29.51
CA THR A 132 -16.81 -20.85 -29.09
C THR A 132 -17.00 -20.75 -27.60
N LEU A 133 -17.21 -21.89 -26.94
CA LEU A 133 -17.33 -21.98 -25.49
C LEU A 133 -16.56 -23.20 -25.02
N HIS A 134 -15.76 -23.02 -23.97
CA HIS A 134 -15.05 -24.08 -23.26
C HIS A 134 -15.38 -23.94 -21.77
N GLN A 135 -16.18 -24.87 -21.25
CA GLN A 135 -16.51 -24.92 -19.83
C GLN A 135 -15.85 -26.10 -19.16
N ASP A 136 -15.25 -25.89 -17.99
CA ASP A 136 -14.70 -26.94 -17.14
C ASP A 136 -15.56 -27.13 -15.88
N LEU A 137 -16.36 -28.19 -15.87
CA LEU A 137 -17.28 -28.49 -14.77
C LEU A 137 -16.62 -29.42 -13.75
N TRP A 138 -16.08 -28.84 -12.68
CA TRP A 138 -15.44 -29.61 -11.62
C TRP A 138 -16.44 -30.51 -10.89
N ARG A 139 -16.16 -31.81 -10.87
CA ARG A 139 -17.03 -32.87 -10.34
C ARG A 139 -18.42 -32.90 -10.99
N GLY A 140 -18.55 -32.43 -12.24
CA GLY A 140 -19.81 -32.37 -12.96
C GLY A 140 -20.84 -31.42 -12.34
N LYS A 141 -20.45 -30.56 -11.40
CA LYS A 141 -21.34 -29.57 -10.79
C LYS A 141 -21.54 -28.39 -11.74
N PRO A 142 -22.75 -27.80 -11.79
CA PRO A 142 -22.97 -26.58 -12.55
C PRO A 142 -22.08 -25.46 -12.00
N LEU A 143 -21.61 -24.58 -12.89
CA LEU A 143 -20.84 -23.40 -12.49
C LEU A 143 -21.67 -22.57 -11.50
N PRO A 144 -21.08 -22.07 -10.41
CA PRO A 144 -21.78 -21.15 -9.51
C PRO A 144 -22.23 -19.93 -10.31
N ASN A 145 -23.44 -19.42 -10.02
CA ASN A 145 -23.96 -18.20 -10.64
C ASN A 145 -22.88 -17.11 -10.55
N PRO A 146 -22.50 -16.40 -11.63
CA PRO A 146 -21.40 -15.43 -11.62
C PRO A 146 -21.52 -14.35 -10.53
N ALA A 147 -22.72 -14.13 -9.98
CA ALA A 147 -22.99 -13.27 -8.84
C ALA A 147 -22.53 -13.82 -7.46
N HIS A 148 -22.18 -15.10 -7.34
CA HIS A 148 -21.95 -15.79 -6.04
C HIS A 148 -20.59 -16.49 -5.91
N SER A 149 -19.74 -16.49 -6.94
CA SER A 149 -18.36 -16.96 -6.83
C SER A 149 -17.47 -15.80 -6.39
N THR A 150 -16.79 -15.95 -5.25
CA THR A 150 -15.88 -14.93 -4.70
C THR A 150 -14.70 -14.61 -5.62
N ALA A 151 -14.33 -15.55 -6.50
CA ALA A 151 -13.33 -15.35 -7.55
C ALA A 151 -13.89 -14.61 -8.78
N ALA A 152 -15.13 -14.91 -9.19
CA ALA A 152 -15.81 -14.21 -10.28
C ALA A 152 -16.19 -12.78 -9.89
N TRP A 153 -16.52 -12.52 -8.62
CA TRP A 153 -16.73 -11.16 -8.11
C TRP A 153 -15.45 -10.33 -8.20
N LEU A 154 -14.28 -10.91 -7.88
CA LEU A 154 -13.00 -10.24 -8.03
C LEU A 154 -12.67 -9.91 -9.50
N TYR A 155 -13.03 -10.80 -10.43
CA TYR A 155 -12.80 -10.61 -11.88
C TYR A 155 -13.82 -9.66 -12.53
N LEU A 156 -15.06 -9.62 -12.03
CA LEU A 156 -16.14 -8.75 -12.53
C LEU A 156 -16.10 -7.33 -11.95
N THR A 157 -15.43 -7.12 -10.81
CA THR A 157 -15.27 -5.80 -10.17
C THR A 157 -13.98 -5.08 -10.56
N LEU A 158 -13.02 -5.78 -11.17
CA LEU A 158 -11.87 -5.15 -11.80
C LEU A 158 -12.31 -4.51 -13.13
N PRO A 159 -12.01 -3.21 -13.38
CA PRO A 159 -12.32 -2.59 -14.65
C PRO A 159 -11.60 -3.35 -15.77
N ARG A 160 -12.37 -3.87 -16.73
CA ARG A 160 -11.84 -4.61 -17.88
C ARG A 160 -10.85 -3.74 -18.64
N PRO A 161 -9.58 -4.17 -18.84
CA PRO A 161 -8.77 -3.54 -19.86
C PRO A 161 -9.40 -3.84 -21.24
N PRO A 162 -9.36 -2.91 -22.20
CA PRO A 162 -9.76 -3.25 -23.56
C PRO A 162 -8.89 -4.39 -24.08
N ARG A 163 -9.41 -5.22 -24.99
CA ARG A 163 -8.60 -6.19 -25.74
C ARG A 163 -7.61 -5.41 -26.58
N LEU A 164 -6.33 -5.61 -26.34
CA LEU A 164 -5.27 -4.89 -27.02
C LEU A 164 -4.24 -5.90 -27.53
N THR A 165 -3.97 -5.88 -28.84
CA THR A 165 -2.80 -6.53 -29.42
C THR A 165 -1.51 -5.91 -28.86
N MET A 166 -0.32 -6.49 -29.05
CA MET A 166 0.94 -5.89 -28.55
C MET A 166 1.17 -4.45 -29.06
N THR A 167 0.73 -4.17 -30.28
CA THR A 167 0.66 -2.83 -30.88
C THR A 167 -0.38 -1.96 -30.18
N ASP A 168 -1.58 -2.48 -29.93
CA ASP A 168 -2.60 -1.74 -29.21
C ASP A 168 -2.25 -1.56 -27.72
N PHE A 169 -1.40 -2.39 -27.12
CA PHE A 169 -0.91 -2.20 -25.75
C PHE A 169 0.05 -1.01 -25.70
N TYR A 170 0.89 -0.85 -26.73
CA TYR A 170 1.73 0.33 -26.89
C TYR A 170 0.90 1.58 -27.20
N GLU A 171 -0.12 1.47 -28.05
CA GLU A 171 -1.08 2.56 -28.30
C GLU A 171 -1.96 2.86 -27.09
N TYR A 172 -2.34 1.86 -26.29
CA TYR A 172 -3.08 2.04 -25.04
C TYR A 172 -2.20 2.63 -23.96
N LYS A 173 -0.92 2.25 -23.90
CA LYS A 173 0.09 2.87 -23.03
C LYS A 173 0.28 4.34 -23.44
N LEU A 174 0.44 4.62 -24.74
CA LEU A 174 0.48 5.98 -25.30
C LEU A 174 -0.85 6.72 -25.08
N ALA A 175 -2.00 6.04 -25.17
CA ALA A 175 -3.33 6.60 -24.91
C ALA A 175 -3.58 6.80 -23.42
N LYS A 176 -2.93 6.04 -22.51
CA LYS A 176 -2.92 6.27 -21.06
C LYS A 176 -2.03 7.46 -20.73
N GLU A 177 -0.84 7.53 -21.34
CA GLU A 177 0.06 8.68 -21.29
C GLU A 177 -0.64 9.93 -21.86
N GLN A 178 -1.46 9.78 -22.91
CA GLN A 178 -2.32 10.82 -23.49
C GLN A 178 -3.62 11.06 -22.69
N TRP A 179 -4.17 10.09 -21.96
CA TRP A 179 -5.38 10.21 -21.11
C TRP A 179 -5.10 11.02 -19.85
N VAL A 180 -3.88 10.86 -19.30
CA VAL A 180 -3.33 11.71 -18.24
C VAL A 180 -3.06 13.14 -18.77
N THR A 181 -3.22 13.38 -20.07
CA THR A 181 -3.22 14.72 -20.68
C THR A 181 -4.61 15.09 -21.21
N GLY A 182 -5.04 16.35 -21.02
CA GLY A 182 -6.21 16.91 -21.71
C GLY A 182 -7.63 16.68 -21.14
N HIS A 183 -7.83 16.09 -19.96
CA HIS A 183 -9.19 15.85 -19.43
C HIS A 183 -9.63 16.81 -18.29
N GLN A 184 -10.90 17.22 -18.32
CA GLN A 184 -11.61 17.96 -17.26
C GLN A 184 -12.41 17.00 -16.37
N GLY A 185 -12.54 17.33 -15.08
CA GLY A 185 -12.97 16.42 -14.00
C GLY A 185 -14.46 16.00 -13.99
N SER A 186 -14.77 15.05 -13.10
CA SER A 186 -16.11 14.49 -12.88
C SER A 186 -17.03 15.42 -12.06
N THR A 187 -18.33 15.14 -12.08
CA THR A 187 -19.34 15.89 -11.33
C THR A 187 -19.29 15.58 -9.84
N LEU A 188 -19.55 16.61 -9.01
CA LEU A 188 -19.55 16.56 -7.53
C LEU A 188 -20.40 15.41 -6.95
N TRP A 189 -21.40 14.91 -7.69
CA TRP A 189 -22.26 13.80 -7.28
C TRP A 189 -21.56 12.45 -7.17
N ALA A 190 -20.56 12.17 -8.02
CA ALA A 190 -19.81 10.92 -7.96
C ALA A 190 -18.90 10.83 -6.72
N ILE A 191 -18.48 11.98 -6.18
CA ILE A 191 -17.68 12.09 -4.95
C ILE A 191 -18.58 11.85 -3.72
N ALA A 192 -19.85 12.25 -3.78
CA ALA A 192 -20.81 12.12 -2.68
C ALA A 192 -21.23 10.67 -2.42
N GLU A 193 -21.34 9.82 -3.44
CA GLU A 193 -21.70 8.39 -3.27
C GLU A 193 -20.58 7.57 -2.60
N THR A 194 -19.31 7.85 -2.89
CA THR A 194 -18.17 7.15 -2.27
C THR A 194 -17.97 7.47 -0.79
N VAL A 195 -18.52 8.59 -0.31
CA VAL A 195 -18.40 9.02 1.10
C VAL A 195 -19.46 8.36 2.00
N LEU A 196 -20.48 7.69 1.44
CA LEU A 196 -21.66 7.23 2.19
C LEU A 196 -21.66 5.77 2.69
N ALA A 197 -20.50 5.12 2.84
CA ALA A 197 -20.43 3.73 3.33
C ALA A 197 -19.49 3.51 4.53
N SER A 198 -19.82 4.08 5.70
CA SER A 198 -19.61 3.43 7.01
C SER A 198 -20.19 4.26 8.15
N PRO A 199 -20.92 3.67 9.12
CA PRO A 199 -21.49 4.41 10.22
C PRO A 199 -20.42 4.67 11.30
N PRO A 200 -20.28 5.91 11.81
CA PRO A 200 -19.52 6.14 13.03
C PRO A 200 -20.43 5.99 14.26
N GLU A 201 -20.01 5.16 15.21
CA GLU A 201 -20.56 5.20 16.56
C GLU A 201 -20.18 6.52 17.26
N THR A 202 -21.23 7.23 17.71
CA THR A 202 -21.26 8.22 18.80
C THR A 202 -20.49 9.56 18.64
N LYS A 203 -20.99 10.44 17.76
CA LYS A 203 -21.27 11.89 17.99
C LYS A 203 -21.89 12.50 16.71
N SER A 204 -22.71 13.54 16.87
CA SER A 204 -23.57 14.17 15.83
C SER A 204 -22.84 14.45 14.51
N TRP A 205 -23.52 14.21 13.37
CA TRP A 205 -23.10 14.61 12.02
C TRP A 205 -22.60 16.05 11.92
N SER A 206 -23.10 16.95 12.77
CA SER A 206 -22.62 18.33 12.85
C SER A 206 -21.14 18.44 13.23
N ALA A 207 -20.64 17.57 14.11
CA ALA A 207 -19.23 17.55 14.50
C ALA A 207 -18.33 17.06 13.36
N PHE A 208 -18.76 16.04 12.63
CA PHE A 208 -18.04 15.56 11.44
C PHE A 208 -17.97 16.64 10.35
N ILE A 209 -19.10 17.29 10.04
CA ILE A 209 -19.15 18.38 9.05
C ILE A 209 -18.26 19.54 9.48
N THR A 210 -18.25 19.88 10.77
CA THR A 210 -17.38 20.94 11.30
C THR A 210 -15.91 20.55 11.15
N ASP A 211 -15.51 19.35 11.56
CA ASP A 211 -14.14 18.84 11.40
C ASP A 211 -13.73 18.81 9.92
N TYR A 212 -14.64 18.41 9.02
CA TYR A 212 -14.38 18.41 7.59
C TYR A 212 -14.15 19.83 7.05
N LEU A 213 -15.06 20.77 7.33
CA LEU A 213 -14.99 22.15 6.82
C LEU A 213 -13.80 22.94 7.36
N PHE A 214 -13.43 22.72 8.63
CA PHE A 214 -12.36 23.49 9.29
C PHE A 214 -11.00 22.79 9.27
N TRP A 215 -10.94 21.48 8.99
CA TRP A 215 -9.68 20.71 8.99
C TRP A 215 -9.39 20.05 7.64
N ALA A 216 -10.27 19.19 7.13
CA ALA A 216 -10.00 18.40 5.92
C ALA A 216 -10.08 19.23 4.63
N LEU A 217 -11.15 20.01 4.46
CA LEU A 217 -11.38 20.84 3.29
C LEU A 217 -10.30 21.89 3.10
N PRO A 218 -9.81 22.59 4.14
CA PRO A 218 -8.75 23.57 3.94
C PRO A 218 -7.39 22.92 3.66
N LEU A 219 -7.10 21.74 4.22
CA LEU A 219 -5.92 20.95 3.84
C LEU A 219 -5.98 20.51 2.36
N LEU A 220 -7.15 20.09 1.90
CA LEU A 220 -7.40 19.75 0.49
C LEU A 220 -7.23 20.97 -0.41
N LEU A 221 -7.89 22.08 -0.08
CA LEU A 221 -7.81 23.29 -0.89
C LEU A 221 -6.39 23.89 -0.85
N ALA A 222 -5.65 23.81 0.25
CA ALA A 222 -4.27 24.29 0.29
C ALA A 222 -3.29 23.43 -0.52
N SER A 223 -3.59 22.13 -0.69
CA SER A 223 -2.78 21.21 -1.50
C SER A 223 -3.14 21.25 -2.99
N VAL A 224 -4.34 21.71 -3.34
CA VAL A 224 -4.86 21.79 -4.72
C VAL A 224 -4.83 23.22 -5.28
N CYS A 225 -5.33 24.21 -4.54
CA CYS A 225 -5.39 25.64 -4.91
C CYS A 225 -4.13 26.41 -4.50
N ILE A 226 -2.97 25.94 -4.95
CA ILE A 226 -1.66 26.41 -4.47
C ILE A 226 -1.41 27.90 -4.68
N SER A 227 -1.97 28.51 -5.72
CA SER A 227 -1.87 29.96 -5.96
C SER A 227 -2.45 30.79 -4.82
N TYR A 228 -3.46 30.25 -4.11
CA TYR A 228 -4.14 30.94 -3.02
C TYR A 228 -3.79 30.42 -1.62
N ARG A 229 -2.75 29.57 -1.51
CA ARG A 229 -2.44 28.83 -0.26
C ARG A 229 -2.16 29.76 0.93
N LEU A 230 -1.48 30.88 0.69
CA LEU A 230 -1.11 31.81 1.76
C LEU A 230 -2.32 32.59 2.24
N GLU A 231 -3.17 33.06 1.33
CA GLU A 231 -4.43 33.71 1.73
C GLU A 231 -5.37 32.71 2.40
N MET A 232 -5.40 31.44 1.96
CA MET A 232 -6.17 30.39 2.60
C MET A 232 -5.69 30.07 4.01
N TYR A 233 -4.39 29.85 4.22
CA TYR A 233 -3.84 29.64 5.56
C TYR A 233 -4.03 30.86 6.46
N ALA A 234 -3.88 32.08 5.92
CA ALA A 234 -4.16 33.30 6.65
C ALA A 234 -5.64 33.41 7.02
N ALA A 235 -6.56 33.10 6.10
CA ALA A 235 -8.00 33.11 6.33
C ALA A 235 -8.42 32.04 7.35
N MET A 236 -7.83 30.84 7.31
CA MET A 236 -8.03 29.82 8.33
C MET A 236 -7.50 30.26 9.70
N PHE A 237 -6.32 30.88 9.74
CA PHE A 237 -5.71 31.35 10.99
C PHE A 237 -6.53 32.49 11.60
N VAL A 238 -6.93 33.47 10.79
CA VAL A 238 -7.80 34.57 11.20
C VAL A 238 -9.19 34.06 11.59
N GLY A 239 -9.79 33.17 10.80
CA GLY A 239 -11.08 32.55 11.11
C GLY A 239 -11.03 31.74 12.41
N GLY A 240 -9.97 30.97 12.63
CA GLY A 240 -9.73 30.25 13.88
C GLY A 240 -9.51 31.19 15.06
N LEU A 241 -8.79 32.29 14.88
CA LEU A 241 -8.58 33.32 15.91
C LEU A 241 -9.88 34.04 16.26
N VAL A 242 -10.68 34.39 15.25
CA VAL A 242 -12.01 34.99 15.38
C VAL A 242 -12.94 34.04 16.11
N LEU A 243 -13.04 32.78 15.69
CA LEU A 243 -13.82 31.75 16.40
C LEU A 243 -13.34 31.59 17.85
N LEU A 244 -12.04 31.57 18.10
CA LEU A 244 -11.48 31.47 19.46
C LEU A 244 -11.80 32.70 20.34
N VAL A 245 -11.95 33.88 19.75
CA VAL A 245 -12.37 35.10 20.46
C VAL A 245 -13.88 35.15 20.66
N LEU A 246 -14.66 34.70 19.67
CA LEU A 246 -16.12 34.72 19.70
C LEU A 246 -16.73 33.59 20.52
N THR A 247 -16.03 32.46 20.68
CA THR A 247 -16.55 31.31 21.44
C THR A 247 -16.50 31.63 22.93
N PRO A 248 -17.65 31.68 23.64
CA PRO A 248 -17.67 31.93 25.08
C PRO A 248 -16.85 30.87 25.83
N GLN A 249 -16.08 31.30 26.85
CA GLN A 249 -15.28 30.40 27.67
C GLN A 249 -16.09 29.25 28.30
N SER A 250 -17.39 29.45 28.52
CA SER A 250 -18.31 28.42 29.03
C SER A 250 -18.53 27.24 28.08
N GLN A 251 -18.41 27.46 26.77
CA GLN A 251 -18.55 26.41 25.73
C GLN A 251 -17.23 25.70 25.41
N LEU A 252 -16.10 26.34 25.72
CA LEU A 252 -14.76 25.76 25.55
C LEU A 252 -14.32 24.92 26.76
N ARG A 253 -15.02 25.02 27.89
CA ARG A 253 -14.74 24.19 29.07
C ARG A 253 -15.16 22.74 28.79
N PRO A 254 -14.27 21.75 29.01
CA PRO A 254 -14.68 20.36 28.93
C PRO A 254 -15.79 20.08 29.95
N PRO A 255 -16.77 19.22 29.64
CA PRO A 255 -17.78 18.83 30.61
C PRO A 255 -17.09 18.24 31.84
N SER A 256 -17.47 18.70 33.03
CA SER A 256 -16.94 18.19 34.29
C SER A 256 -17.24 16.70 34.40
N SER A 257 -16.24 15.85 34.23
CA SER A 257 -16.38 14.40 34.43
C SER A 257 -16.62 14.13 35.91
N THR A 258 -17.84 13.73 36.29
CA THR A 258 -18.21 13.25 37.64
C THR A 258 -17.86 11.78 37.87
N GLY A 259 -17.08 11.16 36.98
CA GLY A 259 -16.59 9.79 37.11
C GLY A 259 -15.19 9.71 37.77
N PRO A 260 -14.80 8.54 38.29
CA PRO A 260 -13.43 8.33 38.80
C PRO A 260 -12.45 8.68 37.68
N ALA A 261 -11.45 9.52 38.01
CA ALA A 261 -10.44 9.98 37.06
C ALA A 261 -9.86 8.79 36.30
N SER A 262 -10.15 8.70 34.99
CA SER A 262 -9.52 7.75 34.11
C SER A 262 -8.00 7.98 34.16
N PRO A 263 -7.18 6.91 34.13
CA PRO A 263 -5.74 7.08 34.16
C PRO A 263 -5.34 8.01 33.01
N SER A 264 -4.67 9.12 33.34
CA SER A 264 -4.29 10.17 32.40
C SER A 264 -3.74 9.56 31.10
N SER A 265 -4.48 9.71 30.01
CA SER A 265 -4.07 9.21 28.69
C SER A 265 -2.70 9.79 28.36
N ASP A 266 -1.70 8.93 28.17
CA ASP A 266 -0.30 9.29 27.94
C ASP A 266 -0.06 9.88 26.52
N ARG A 267 -1.13 10.28 25.84
CA ARG A 267 -1.16 10.83 24.48
C ARG A 267 -1.20 12.35 24.52
N LYS A 268 -0.43 13.01 23.64
CA LYS A 268 -0.38 14.47 23.55
C LYS A 268 -1.19 14.97 22.35
N GLY A 269 -2.03 15.99 22.57
CA GLY A 269 -2.94 16.55 21.56
C GLY A 269 -2.22 16.98 20.28
N TYR A 270 -1.23 17.86 20.41
CA TYR A 270 -0.42 18.32 19.28
C TYR A 270 0.29 17.19 18.50
N VAL A 271 0.68 16.08 19.16
CA VAL A 271 1.27 14.90 18.47
C VAL A 271 0.21 14.15 17.68
N SER A 272 -0.98 13.94 18.26
CA SER A 272 -2.11 13.33 17.56
C SER A 272 -2.55 14.15 16.35
N THR A 273 -2.65 15.47 16.50
CA THR A 273 -3.01 16.41 15.42
C THR A 273 -1.97 16.39 14.29
N TYR A 274 -0.69 16.41 14.64
CA TYR A 274 0.41 16.27 13.68
C TYR A 274 0.30 14.96 12.87
N ARG A 275 0.09 13.82 13.54
CA ARG A 275 -0.02 12.51 12.88
C ARG A 275 -1.23 12.37 11.97
N ALA A 276 -2.39 12.86 12.40
CA ALA A 276 -3.59 12.86 11.57
C ALA A 276 -3.41 13.75 10.33
N THR A 277 -2.80 14.92 10.50
CA THR A 277 -2.50 15.84 9.39
C THR A 277 -1.55 15.19 8.39
N LEU A 278 -0.52 14.49 8.87
CA LEU A 278 0.40 13.74 8.02
C LEU A 278 -0.32 12.68 7.18
N ILE A 279 -1.19 11.87 7.79
CA ILE A 279 -1.95 10.82 7.09
C ILE A 279 -2.88 11.45 6.05
N LEU A 280 -3.70 12.42 6.45
CA LEU A 280 -4.64 13.10 5.55
C LEU A 280 -3.94 13.78 4.38
N LEU A 281 -2.87 14.54 4.64
CA LEU A 281 -2.09 15.20 3.60
C LEU A 281 -1.50 14.18 2.62
N THR A 282 -1.05 13.03 3.11
CA THR A 282 -0.53 11.96 2.26
C THR A 282 -1.62 11.37 1.36
N CYS A 283 -2.78 11.01 1.93
CA CYS A 283 -3.90 10.49 1.14
C CYS A 283 -4.36 11.50 0.09
N ILE A 284 -4.46 12.78 0.46
CA ILE A 284 -4.80 13.86 -0.48
C ILE A 284 -3.75 13.96 -1.59
N CYS A 285 -2.45 13.94 -1.28
CA CYS A 285 -1.41 14.05 -2.31
C CYS A 285 -1.33 12.83 -3.23
N ILE A 286 -1.54 11.62 -2.70
CA ILE A 286 -1.58 10.38 -3.50
C ILE A 286 -2.75 10.42 -4.48
N LEU A 287 -3.93 10.87 -4.03
CA LEU A 287 -5.09 11.01 -4.91
C LEU A 287 -4.92 12.18 -5.89
N ALA A 288 -4.50 13.34 -5.38
CA ALA A 288 -4.41 14.59 -6.15
C ALA A 288 -3.41 14.51 -7.31
N VAL A 289 -2.33 13.72 -7.19
CA VAL A 289 -1.32 13.60 -8.26
C VAL A 289 -1.90 13.04 -9.56
N ASP A 290 -2.99 12.28 -9.49
CA ASP A 290 -3.65 11.76 -10.69
C ASP A 290 -4.47 12.83 -11.42
N PHE A 291 -4.74 13.98 -10.78
CA PHE A 291 -5.53 15.07 -11.35
C PHE A 291 -4.68 16.22 -11.90
N PRO A 292 -5.07 16.83 -13.04
CA PRO A 292 -4.34 17.96 -13.64
C PRO A 292 -4.23 19.20 -12.75
N ILE A 293 -5.16 19.36 -11.81
CA ILE A 293 -5.19 20.50 -10.88
C ILE A 293 -3.99 20.48 -9.91
N PHE A 294 -3.39 19.32 -9.66
CA PHE A 294 -2.22 19.21 -8.80
C PHE A 294 -0.94 19.53 -9.58
N PRO A 295 -0.19 20.60 -9.23
CA PRO A 295 0.97 21.00 -10.02
C PRO A 295 2.07 19.95 -9.97
N ARG A 296 2.52 19.51 -11.15
CA ARG A 296 3.53 18.45 -11.30
C ARG A 296 4.88 18.75 -10.61
N ARG A 297 5.19 20.02 -10.32
CA ARG A 297 6.36 20.41 -9.49
C ARG A 297 6.31 19.87 -8.06
N TYR A 298 5.14 19.44 -7.58
CA TYR A 298 4.96 18.82 -6.26
C TYR A 298 4.94 17.29 -6.31
N ALA A 299 4.98 16.70 -7.51
CA ALA A 299 5.12 15.26 -7.69
C ALA A 299 6.54 14.78 -7.33
N LYS A 300 6.70 13.47 -7.14
CA LYS A 300 7.99 12.88 -6.72
C LYS A 300 9.11 13.25 -7.68
N VAL A 301 10.26 13.64 -7.13
CA VAL A 301 11.47 13.91 -7.91
C VAL A 301 12.27 12.62 -8.09
N GLU A 302 12.92 12.45 -9.25
CA GLU A 302 13.63 11.21 -9.61
C GLU A 302 15.09 11.15 -9.10
N THR A 303 15.80 12.29 -9.09
CA THR A 303 17.23 12.34 -8.76
C THR A 303 17.53 13.36 -7.66
N TYR A 304 17.42 14.65 -7.96
CA TYR A 304 17.73 15.74 -7.02
C TYR A 304 16.66 16.82 -7.03
N GLY A 305 16.40 17.38 -5.85
CA GLY A 305 15.34 18.34 -5.59
C GLY A 305 14.46 17.87 -4.45
N ALA A 306 13.47 18.71 -4.12
CA ALA A 306 12.48 18.39 -3.11
C ALA A 306 11.10 18.79 -3.60
N SER A 307 10.14 17.89 -3.43
CA SER A 307 8.73 18.14 -3.70
C SER A 307 7.86 17.78 -2.48
N LEU A 308 6.57 18.13 -2.55
CA LEU A 308 5.64 17.77 -1.48
C LEU A 308 5.51 16.25 -1.33
N MET A 309 5.45 15.51 -2.43
CA MET A 309 5.35 14.04 -2.37
C MET A 309 6.63 13.38 -1.87
N ASP A 310 7.78 14.04 -2.00
CA ASP A 310 9.05 13.50 -1.49
C ASP A 310 9.12 13.50 0.05
N ILE A 311 8.28 14.31 0.72
CA ILE A 311 8.29 14.43 2.18
C ILE A 311 7.57 13.28 2.90
N GLY A 312 6.60 12.65 2.23
CA GLY A 312 5.62 11.78 2.88
C GLY A 312 6.28 10.62 3.61
N VAL A 313 7.03 9.80 2.86
CA VAL A 313 7.74 8.62 3.39
C VAL A 313 8.67 8.99 4.55
N GLY A 314 9.49 10.03 4.40
CA GLY A 314 10.37 10.49 5.45
C GLY A 314 9.61 10.93 6.71
N SER A 315 8.46 11.57 6.53
CA SER A 315 7.62 12.06 7.63
C SER A 315 6.91 10.92 8.37
N PHE A 316 6.55 9.82 7.70
CA PHE A 316 6.10 8.59 8.38
C PHE A 316 7.22 7.96 9.22
N VAL A 317 8.43 7.88 8.68
CA VAL A 317 9.61 7.38 9.42
C VAL A 317 9.89 8.27 10.64
N PHE A 318 9.85 9.59 10.47
CA PHE A 318 10.04 10.55 11.56
C PHE A 318 8.93 10.41 12.62
N SER A 319 7.66 10.38 12.22
CA SER A 319 6.54 10.19 13.14
C SER A 319 6.64 8.87 13.91
N ALA A 320 7.08 7.78 13.28
CA ALA A 320 7.24 6.49 13.93
C ALA A 320 8.37 6.55 14.98
N GLY A 321 9.51 7.13 14.64
CA GLY A 321 10.64 7.31 15.56
C GLY A 321 10.29 8.22 16.75
N LEU A 322 9.58 9.32 16.50
CA LEU A 322 9.13 10.25 17.54
C LEU A 322 8.30 9.57 18.64
N VAL A 323 7.34 8.73 18.23
CA VAL A 323 6.44 8.03 19.17
C VAL A 323 7.13 6.85 19.84
N ALA A 324 8.09 6.21 19.16
CA ALA A 324 8.89 5.12 19.71
C ALA A 324 9.81 5.56 20.88
N ALA A 325 10.13 6.86 20.99
CA ALA A 325 11.02 7.42 22.00
C ALA A 325 10.74 6.98 23.44
N LYS A 326 9.45 6.92 23.81
CA LYS A 326 9.03 6.49 25.16
C LYS A 326 9.41 5.04 25.47
N HIS A 327 9.37 4.17 24.47
CA HIS A 327 9.72 2.77 24.63
C HIS A 327 11.23 2.61 24.85
N TYR A 328 12.05 3.30 24.06
CA TYR A 328 13.51 3.16 24.14
C TYR A 328 14.15 3.92 25.33
N THR A 329 13.55 5.01 25.80
CA THR A 329 14.09 5.81 26.92
C THR A 329 13.86 5.20 28.29
N ARG A 330 12.79 4.41 28.47
CA ARG A 330 12.49 3.75 29.75
C ARG A 330 13.48 2.64 30.13
N HIS A 331 14.25 2.13 29.16
CA HIS A 331 15.19 1.00 29.33
C HIS A 331 16.68 1.41 29.32
N ALA A 332 17.00 2.69 29.14
CA ALA A 332 18.40 3.16 29.09
C ALA A 332 19.12 3.08 30.46
N THR A 333 18.39 3.04 31.57
CA THR A 333 18.96 3.15 32.92
C THR A 333 19.46 1.82 33.50
N HIS A 334 19.05 0.65 32.98
CA HIS A 334 19.55 -0.68 33.38
C HIS A 334 19.39 -1.69 32.23
N ARG A 335 20.35 -1.75 31.31
CA ARG A 335 20.35 -2.78 30.25
C ARG A 335 20.97 -4.10 30.76
N SER A 336 20.10 -5.07 31.04
CA SER A 336 20.49 -6.47 31.18
C SER A 336 20.46 -7.16 29.81
N VAL A 337 21.27 -8.20 29.60
CA VAL A 337 21.17 -9.06 28.39
C VAL A 337 19.75 -9.63 28.22
N GLN A 338 19.06 -9.87 29.33
CA GLN A 338 17.67 -10.35 29.33
C GLN A 338 16.68 -9.27 28.87
N SER A 339 16.94 -7.99 29.14
CA SER A 339 16.08 -6.89 28.67
C SER A 339 16.26 -6.65 27.16
N PHE A 340 17.50 -6.76 26.66
CA PHE A 340 17.77 -6.67 25.21
C PHE A 340 17.05 -7.77 24.40
N ARG A 341 17.10 -9.03 24.86
CA ARG A 341 16.39 -10.13 24.18
C ARG A 341 14.88 -9.89 24.10
N GLN A 342 14.28 -9.40 25.18
CA GLN A 342 12.85 -9.09 25.23
C GLN A 342 12.49 -7.94 24.27
N GLU A 343 13.29 -6.87 24.26
CA GLU A 343 13.12 -5.75 23.32
C GLU A 343 13.29 -6.18 21.86
N PHE A 344 14.29 -7.02 21.57
CA PHE A 344 14.51 -7.55 20.22
C PHE A 344 13.32 -8.38 19.74
N ILE A 345 12.83 -9.32 20.56
CA ILE A 345 11.65 -10.14 20.22
C ILE A 345 10.41 -9.27 20.03
N ALA A 346 10.20 -8.26 20.90
CA ALA A 346 9.09 -7.32 20.76
C ALA A 346 9.20 -6.52 19.44
N SER A 347 10.39 -6.05 19.09
CA SER A 347 10.64 -5.33 17.85
C SER A 347 10.34 -6.21 16.62
N VAL A 348 10.79 -7.48 16.62
CA VAL A 348 10.51 -8.45 15.56
C VAL A 348 9.01 -8.73 15.44
N LYS A 349 8.31 -8.93 16.56
CA LYS A 349 6.86 -9.17 16.58
C LYS A 349 6.08 -7.98 16.02
N SER A 350 6.44 -6.76 16.42
CA SER A 350 5.80 -5.54 15.90
C SER A 350 6.08 -5.31 14.41
N SER A 351 7.26 -5.73 13.95
CA SER A 351 7.71 -5.59 12.57
C SER A 351 7.11 -6.65 11.64
N ALA A 352 6.78 -7.83 12.17
CA ALA A 352 6.27 -8.96 11.40
C ALA A 352 5.04 -8.60 10.55
N TYR A 353 4.10 -7.82 11.11
CA TYR A 353 2.90 -7.41 10.37
C TYR A 353 3.24 -6.54 9.13
N LEU A 354 4.15 -5.58 9.27
CA LEU A 354 4.59 -4.74 8.15
C LEU A 354 5.39 -5.55 7.12
N LEU A 355 6.24 -6.48 7.56
CA LEU A 355 6.98 -7.36 6.66
C LEU A 355 6.03 -8.29 5.87
N LEU A 356 4.98 -8.81 6.51
CA LEU A 356 3.95 -9.62 5.83
C LEU A 356 3.17 -8.79 4.80
N LEU A 357 2.80 -7.54 5.13
CA LEU A 357 2.22 -6.62 4.15
C LEU A 357 3.19 -6.32 2.99
N GLY A 358 4.48 -6.18 3.28
CA GLY A 358 5.52 -6.02 2.27
C GLY A 358 5.62 -7.22 1.32
N LEU A 359 5.53 -8.45 1.85
CA LEU A 359 5.46 -9.68 1.05
C LEU A 359 4.17 -9.75 0.23
N GLY A 360 3.03 -9.40 0.82
CA GLY A 360 1.75 -9.33 0.13
C GLY A 360 1.80 -8.36 -1.05
N ARG A 361 2.32 -7.15 -0.84
CA ARG A 361 2.54 -6.16 -1.90
C ARG A 361 3.47 -6.66 -2.99
N LEU A 362 4.56 -7.33 -2.63
CA LEU A 362 5.49 -7.89 -3.62
C LEU A 362 4.80 -8.97 -4.46
N ALA A 363 4.06 -9.87 -3.81
CA ALA A 363 3.33 -10.94 -4.49
C ALA A 363 2.24 -10.40 -5.41
N THR A 364 1.48 -9.38 -4.98
CA THR A 364 0.44 -8.78 -5.83
C THR A 364 1.05 -8.06 -7.02
N ILE A 365 2.06 -7.20 -6.82
CA ILE A 365 2.70 -6.44 -7.91
C ILE A 365 3.35 -7.38 -8.94
N LYS A 366 4.06 -8.41 -8.48
CA LYS A 366 4.69 -9.39 -9.38
C LYS A 366 3.67 -10.31 -10.03
N GLY A 367 2.59 -10.63 -9.33
CA GLY A 367 1.50 -11.46 -9.86
C GLY A 367 0.58 -10.73 -10.85
N THR A 368 0.45 -9.40 -10.74
CA THR A 368 -0.41 -8.58 -11.62
C THR A 368 0.37 -7.89 -12.75
N GLU A 369 1.70 -8.09 -12.84
CA GLU A 369 2.61 -7.39 -13.75
C GLU A 369 2.43 -5.86 -13.74
N TYR A 370 2.06 -5.30 -12.58
CA TYR A 370 1.86 -3.87 -12.44
C TYR A 370 3.20 -3.13 -12.59
N GLN A 371 3.20 -2.02 -13.36
CA GLN A 371 4.38 -1.20 -13.60
C GLN A 371 4.88 -0.59 -12.28
N GLU A 372 5.98 -1.11 -11.76
CA GLU A 372 6.61 -0.59 -10.55
C GLU A 372 7.68 0.45 -10.92
N HIS A 373 7.69 1.59 -10.21
CA HIS A 373 8.80 2.51 -10.26
C HIS A 373 9.99 1.92 -9.49
N VAL A 374 10.77 1.07 -10.17
CA VAL A 374 11.96 0.39 -9.63
C VAL A 374 12.95 1.38 -9.00
N THR A 375 12.99 2.62 -9.49
CA THR A 375 13.84 3.70 -8.99
C THR A 375 13.46 4.21 -7.59
N GLU A 376 12.30 3.83 -7.04
CA GLU A 376 11.93 4.24 -5.67
C GLU A 376 12.60 3.40 -4.59
N TYR A 377 12.57 2.08 -4.72
CA TYR A 377 13.08 1.15 -3.70
C TYR A 377 13.86 -0.04 -4.30
N GLY A 378 13.61 -0.39 -5.55
CA GLY A 378 14.18 -1.56 -6.19
C GLY A 378 13.11 -2.49 -6.77
N VAL A 379 13.56 -3.61 -7.30
CA VAL A 379 12.70 -4.61 -7.97
C VAL A 379 11.89 -5.44 -6.99
N HIS A 380 12.45 -5.71 -5.80
CA HIS A 380 11.83 -6.57 -4.79
C HIS A 380 11.63 -5.84 -3.45
N TRP A 381 12.34 -4.72 -3.24
CA TRP A 381 12.21 -3.93 -2.03
C TRP A 381 11.03 -2.97 -2.12
N ASN A 382 10.35 -2.73 -0.99
CA ASN A 382 9.28 -1.75 -0.91
C ASN A 382 9.28 -1.05 0.45
N PHE A 383 8.48 0.00 0.55
CA PHE A 383 8.39 0.83 1.74
C PHE A 383 8.04 0.07 3.03
N PHE A 384 7.21 -0.98 2.96
CA PHE A 384 6.85 -1.76 4.14
C PHE A 384 8.05 -2.55 4.69
N PHE A 385 8.96 -3.03 3.83
CA PHE A 385 10.21 -3.64 4.28
C PHE A 385 11.11 -2.62 4.99
N THR A 386 11.23 -1.40 4.45
CA THR A 386 11.95 -0.31 5.13
C THR A 386 11.37 -0.05 6.53
N LEU A 387 10.05 0.16 6.65
CA LEU A 387 9.41 0.39 7.94
C LEU A 387 9.51 -0.79 8.90
N GLY A 388 9.36 -2.02 8.40
CA GLY A 388 9.45 -3.23 9.21
C GLY A 388 10.86 -3.50 9.74
N LEU A 389 11.92 -3.13 8.99
CA LEU A 389 13.29 -3.39 9.45
C LEU A 389 13.82 -2.32 10.42
N LEU A 390 13.26 -1.11 10.41
CA LEU A 390 13.71 0.00 11.26
C LEU A 390 13.72 -0.33 12.77
N PRO A 391 12.63 -0.83 13.39
CA PRO A 391 12.64 -1.14 14.83
C PRO A 391 13.72 -2.16 15.25
N ILE A 392 13.96 -3.15 14.39
CA ILE A 392 14.97 -4.20 14.59
C ILE A 392 16.37 -3.57 14.52
N SER A 393 16.64 -2.77 13.49
CA SER A 393 17.93 -2.10 13.31
C SER A 393 18.21 -1.08 14.40
N VAL A 394 17.21 -0.34 14.87
CA VAL A 394 17.35 0.60 15.99
C VAL A 394 17.72 -0.12 17.27
N CYS A 395 17.08 -1.27 17.57
CA CYS A 395 17.43 -2.08 18.74
C CYS A 395 18.92 -2.49 18.71
N LEU A 396 19.41 -2.96 17.54
CA LEU A 396 20.81 -3.34 17.34
C LEU A 396 21.77 -2.14 17.44
N PHE A 397 21.48 -1.05 16.75
CA PHE A 397 22.35 0.14 16.74
C PHE A 397 22.40 0.83 18.10
N GLN A 398 21.28 0.90 18.81
CA GLN A 398 21.26 1.48 20.13
C GLN A 398 21.97 0.61 21.16
N ALA A 399 22.08 -0.71 20.96
CA ALA A 399 22.91 -1.57 21.81
C ALA A 399 24.39 -1.16 21.74
N LEU A 400 24.86 -0.72 20.57
CA LEU A 400 26.24 -0.24 20.35
C LEU A 400 26.42 1.22 20.78
N LEU A 401 25.49 2.09 20.40
CA LEU A 401 25.52 3.52 20.68
C LEU A 401 24.22 3.94 21.39
N PRO A 402 24.19 3.95 22.75
CA PRO A 402 22.97 4.16 23.51
C PRO A 402 22.32 5.54 23.29
N GLN A 403 23.11 6.56 22.91
CA GLN A 403 22.62 7.91 22.71
C GLN A 403 22.06 8.10 21.29
N PRO A 404 20.74 8.26 21.09
CA PRO A 404 20.12 8.32 19.77
C PRO A 404 20.59 9.51 18.93
N GLN A 405 20.86 10.65 19.57
CA GLN A 405 21.36 11.86 18.89
C GLN A 405 22.76 11.66 18.30
N VAL A 406 23.64 10.96 19.02
CA VAL A 406 25.01 10.69 18.56
C VAL A 406 24.99 9.62 17.48
N SER A 407 24.21 8.55 17.65
CA SER A 407 24.08 7.51 16.63
C SER A 407 23.45 8.02 15.34
N ALA A 408 22.44 8.89 15.43
CA ALA A 408 21.86 9.56 14.27
C ALA A 408 22.89 10.40 13.51
N LEU A 409 23.66 11.23 14.23
CA LEU A 409 24.67 12.10 13.63
C LEU A 409 25.80 11.29 12.97
N LEU A 410 26.36 10.32 13.69
CA LEU A 410 27.44 9.47 13.16
C LEU A 410 26.98 8.68 11.94
N LEU A 411 25.77 8.14 11.97
CA LEU A 411 25.23 7.39 10.84
C LEU A 411 24.94 8.29 9.64
N ALA A 412 24.32 9.47 9.84
CA ALA A 412 24.03 10.42 8.77
C ALA A 412 25.31 10.96 8.11
N VAL A 413 26.31 11.37 8.91
CA VAL A 413 27.59 11.88 8.41
C VAL A 413 28.40 10.75 7.76
N GLY A 414 28.51 9.59 8.40
CA GLY A 414 29.23 8.44 7.85
C GLY A 414 28.61 7.95 6.53
N TYR A 415 27.29 7.90 6.44
CA TYR A 415 26.58 7.57 5.20
C TYR A 415 26.82 8.62 4.11
N GLN A 416 26.79 9.92 4.44
CA GLN A 416 27.08 10.98 3.48
C GLN A 416 28.54 10.93 2.99
N LEU A 417 29.50 10.63 3.87
CA LEU A 417 30.89 10.43 3.48
C LEU A 417 31.03 9.22 2.55
N TRP A 418 30.28 8.14 2.79
CA TRP A 418 30.29 6.98 1.90
C TRP A 418 29.68 7.30 0.53
N LEU A 419 28.57 8.06 0.50
CA LEU A 419 27.96 8.54 -0.74
C LEU A 419 28.94 9.37 -1.58
N SER A 420 29.61 10.33 -0.94
CA SER A 420 30.50 11.30 -1.61
C SER A 420 31.89 10.75 -1.94
N MET A 421 32.55 10.08 -0.99
CA MET A 421 33.94 9.62 -1.14
C MET A 421 34.04 8.17 -1.61
N GLY A 422 33.05 7.33 -1.34
CA GLY A 422 33.11 5.89 -1.63
C GLY A 422 32.34 5.47 -2.89
N ASN A 423 32.05 6.40 -3.79
CA ASN A 423 31.39 6.15 -5.09
C ASN A 423 29.98 5.50 -4.99
N LEU A 424 29.38 5.49 -3.79
CA LEU A 424 28.09 4.84 -3.56
C LEU A 424 26.94 5.61 -4.24
N GLU A 425 27.03 6.94 -4.32
CA GLU A 425 26.06 7.77 -5.04
C GLU A 425 25.93 7.37 -6.51
N SER A 426 27.06 7.27 -7.22
CA SER A 426 27.11 6.83 -8.62
C SER A 426 26.58 5.40 -8.77
N TYR A 427 26.94 4.51 -7.83
CA TYR A 427 26.43 3.13 -7.83
C TYR A 427 24.90 3.08 -7.71
N ILE A 428 24.29 3.83 -6.77
CA ILE A 428 22.84 3.84 -6.58
C ILE A 428 22.12 4.44 -7.81
N LEU A 429 22.66 5.50 -8.40
CA LEU A 429 22.01 6.19 -9.51
C LEU A 429 22.16 5.45 -10.85
N HIS A 430 23.37 4.96 -11.16
CA HIS A 430 23.74 4.58 -12.52
C HIS A 430 24.15 3.12 -12.73
N ALA A 431 24.39 2.32 -11.69
CA ALA A 431 24.87 0.94 -11.89
C ALA A 431 23.88 0.09 -12.72
N PRO A 432 24.34 -0.96 -13.41
CA PRO A 432 23.46 -1.94 -14.04
C PRO A 432 22.78 -2.82 -12.97
N ARG A 433 21.54 -3.28 -13.20
CA ARG A 433 20.79 -4.15 -12.26
C ARG A 433 21.04 -5.64 -12.52
N ASP A 434 22.29 -6.04 -12.43
CA ASP A 434 22.77 -7.40 -12.74
C ASP A 434 22.65 -8.38 -11.56
N THR A 435 22.91 -7.89 -10.35
CA THR A 435 22.91 -8.67 -9.11
C THR A 435 21.66 -8.38 -8.28
N TRP A 436 21.29 -9.30 -7.39
CA TRP A 436 20.17 -9.09 -6.46
C TRP A 436 20.33 -7.81 -5.62
N VAL A 437 21.57 -7.49 -5.22
CA VAL A 437 21.88 -6.25 -4.50
C VAL A 437 21.67 -5.03 -5.39
N SER A 438 22.16 -5.06 -6.63
CA SER A 438 21.99 -3.94 -7.57
C SER A 438 20.52 -3.74 -7.99
N MET A 439 19.73 -4.82 -8.04
CA MET A 439 18.28 -4.74 -8.26
C MET A 439 17.54 -3.98 -7.15
N ASN A 440 18.08 -3.97 -5.92
CA ASN A 440 17.44 -3.37 -4.74
C ASN A 440 18.28 -2.26 -4.06
N ARG A 441 19.24 -1.70 -4.79
CA ARG A 441 20.24 -0.77 -4.22
C ARG A 441 19.62 0.48 -3.61
N GLU A 442 18.55 1.02 -4.20
CA GLU A 442 17.87 2.20 -3.66
C GLU A 442 17.32 1.94 -2.25
N GLY A 443 16.56 0.86 -2.09
CA GLY A 443 15.97 0.46 -0.83
C GLY A 443 17.02 0.02 0.20
N LEU A 444 18.00 -0.77 -0.22
CA LEU A 444 19.02 -1.34 0.67
C LEU A 444 19.97 -0.28 1.23
N PHE A 445 20.52 0.59 0.38
CA PHE A 445 21.45 1.64 0.83
C PHE A 445 20.70 2.84 1.40
N GLY A 446 19.56 3.22 0.82
CA GLY A 446 18.69 4.26 1.37
C GLY A 446 18.14 3.92 2.77
N PHE A 447 18.07 2.63 3.13
CA PHE A 447 17.73 2.19 4.48
C PHE A 447 18.64 2.80 5.56
N LEU A 448 19.93 3.01 5.28
CA LEU A 448 20.87 3.65 6.21
C LEU A 448 20.48 5.10 6.51
N GLY A 449 20.07 5.84 5.48
CA GLY A 449 19.54 7.19 5.63
C GLY A 449 18.23 7.22 6.40
N TYR A 450 17.31 6.28 6.15
CA TYR A 450 16.06 6.16 6.91
C TYR A 450 16.30 5.78 8.37
N LEU A 451 17.30 4.93 8.65
CA LEU A 451 17.71 4.58 10.00
C LEU A 451 18.26 5.79 10.75
N ALA A 452 19.10 6.60 10.11
CA ALA A 452 19.60 7.85 10.69
C ALA A 452 18.46 8.84 10.98
N LEU A 453 17.50 8.99 10.04
CA LEU A 453 16.31 9.80 10.23
C LEU A 453 15.44 9.31 11.39
N PHE A 454 15.24 8.00 11.52
CA PHE A 454 14.48 7.40 12.61
C PHE A 454 15.16 7.66 13.97
N LEU A 455 16.48 7.47 14.06
CA LEU A 455 17.26 7.76 15.28
C LEU A 455 17.21 9.25 15.65
N LEU A 456 17.26 10.14 14.67
CA LEU A 456 17.10 11.58 14.88
C LEU A 456 15.71 11.91 15.41
N ALA A 457 14.67 11.28 14.86
CA ALA A 457 13.30 11.43 15.34
C ALA A 457 13.11 10.86 16.75
N LEU A 458 13.82 9.79 17.09
CA LEU A 458 13.84 9.21 18.43
C LEU A 458 14.46 10.20 19.45
N ALA A 459 15.55 10.86 19.08
CA ALA A 459 16.16 11.92 19.88
C ALA A 459 15.20 13.11 20.06
N ALA A 460 14.52 13.54 19.00
CA ALA A 460 13.48 14.56 19.08
C ALA A 460 12.33 14.14 20.00
N GLY A 461 11.91 12.88 19.93
CA GLY A 461 10.83 12.32 20.75
C GLY A 461 11.13 12.37 22.24
N ASN A 462 12.38 12.22 22.65
CA ASN A 462 12.79 12.36 24.05
C ASN A 462 12.61 13.76 24.61
N VAL A 463 12.69 14.79 23.75
CA VAL A 463 12.47 16.19 24.14
C VAL A 463 10.99 16.55 24.07
N VAL A 464 10.28 16.05 23.04
CA VAL A 464 8.86 16.29 22.81
C VAL A 464 7.99 15.60 23.86
N LEU A 465 8.33 14.36 24.21
CA LEU A 465 7.58 13.49 25.13
C LEU A 465 8.39 13.19 26.40
N PRO A 466 8.72 14.20 27.23
CA PRO A 466 9.55 14.00 28.42
C PRO A 466 8.84 13.12 29.45
N THR A 467 9.56 12.15 30.02
CA THR A 467 9.04 11.22 31.05
C THR A 467 8.84 11.91 32.41
N THR A 468 9.61 12.95 32.70
CA THR A 468 9.50 13.75 33.93
C THR A 468 9.40 15.23 33.60
N ARG A 469 8.45 15.94 34.24
CA ARG A 469 8.27 17.39 34.07
C ARG A 469 8.61 18.11 35.36
N SER A 470 9.61 18.98 35.28
CA SER A 470 9.90 19.98 36.31
C SER A 470 9.23 21.30 35.91
N PRO A 471 8.65 22.07 36.84
CA PRO A 471 7.97 23.34 36.52
C PRO A 471 8.87 24.36 35.81
N ARG A 472 10.19 24.33 36.04
CA ARG A 472 11.16 25.15 35.31
C ARG A 472 11.43 24.63 33.89
N SER A 473 11.39 23.31 33.70
CA SER A 473 11.54 22.67 32.39
C SER A 473 10.31 22.90 31.50
N ASP A 474 9.12 23.00 32.09
CA ASP A 474 7.88 23.26 31.35
C ASP A 474 7.81 24.69 30.79
N ARG A 475 8.30 25.69 31.53
CA ARG A 475 8.38 27.08 31.04
C ARG A 475 9.33 27.26 29.85
N LEU A 476 10.42 26.49 29.82
CA LEU A 476 11.43 26.55 28.76
C LEU A 476 11.14 25.58 27.60
N HIS A 477 10.15 24.69 27.75
CA HIS A 477 9.79 23.70 26.73
C HIS A 477 9.47 24.31 25.35
N PRO A 478 8.62 25.36 25.22
CA PRO A 478 8.39 26.00 23.92
C PRO A 478 9.68 26.54 23.29
N LEU A 479 10.52 27.23 24.09
CA LEU A 479 11.79 27.77 23.61
C LEU A 479 12.74 26.66 23.15
N ARG A 480 12.79 25.53 23.86
CA ARG A 480 13.60 24.36 23.49
C ARG A 480 13.12 23.74 22.18
N LEU A 481 11.82 23.53 22.01
CA LEU A 481 11.27 22.97 20.76
C LEU A 481 11.53 23.90 19.57
N THR A 482 11.29 25.20 19.74
CA THR A 482 11.58 26.20 18.71
C THR A 482 13.07 26.26 18.38
N GLY A 483 13.94 26.19 19.40
CA GLY A 483 15.40 26.16 19.21
C GLY A 483 15.87 24.92 18.45
N ILE A 484 15.30 23.74 18.71
CA ILE A 484 15.61 22.51 17.96
C ILE A 484 15.11 22.62 16.51
N ALA A 485 13.88 23.09 16.29
CA ALA A 485 13.34 23.28 14.95
C ALA A 485 14.21 24.25 14.14
N ALA A 486 14.56 25.40 14.72
CA ALA A 486 15.45 26.39 14.12
C ALA A 486 16.86 25.83 13.86
N GLY A 487 17.41 25.05 14.80
CA GLY A 487 18.70 24.39 14.64
C GLY A 487 18.72 23.38 13.49
N LEU A 488 17.65 22.58 13.34
CA LEU A 488 17.50 21.65 12.21
C LEU A 488 17.33 22.41 10.88
N CYS A 489 16.56 23.50 10.85
CA CYS A 489 16.47 24.38 9.68
C CYS A 489 17.85 24.98 9.31
N GLY A 490 18.62 25.42 10.29
CA GLY A 490 19.98 25.94 10.10
C GLY A 490 20.94 24.86 9.59
N ALA A 491 20.89 23.65 10.15
CA ALA A 491 21.69 22.52 9.68
C ALA A 491 21.33 22.09 8.25
N PHE A 492 20.04 22.09 7.92
CA PHE A 492 19.57 21.88 6.56
C PHE A 492 20.08 22.99 5.61
N ALA A 493 19.96 24.26 5.99
CA ALA A 493 20.45 25.37 5.17
C ALA A 493 21.97 25.29 4.97
N LEU A 494 22.73 24.95 6.01
CA LEU A 494 24.17 24.76 5.95
C LEU A 494 24.57 23.61 5.02
N THR A 495 23.89 22.47 5.09
CA THR A 495 24.21 21.31 4.23
C THR A 495 23.79 21.54 2.78
N HIS A 496 22.60 22.11 2.56
CA HIS A 496 22.07 22.31 1.21
C HIS A 496 22.68 23.51 0.50
N TYR A 497 22.68 24.69 1.12
CA TYR A 497 23.18 25.93 0.50
C TYR A 497 24.66 26.18 0.82
N GLY A 498 25.13 25.81 2.02
CA GLY A 498 26.52 26.03 2.43
C GLY A 498 27.50 25.03 1.83
N LEU A 499 27.21 23.73 1.97
CA LEU A 499 28.05 22.65 1.44
C LEU A 499 27.67 22.25 0.01
N GLY A 500 26.58 22.79 -0.54
CA GLY A 500 26.12 22.50 -1.89
C GLY A 500 25.63 21.08 -2.10
N ILE A 501 25.21 20.36 -1.05
CA ILE A 501 24.71 18.98 -1.15
C ILE A 501 23.23 19.04 -1.55
N PRO A 502 22.86 18.70 -2.80
CA PRO A 502 21.48 18.76 -3.25
C PRO A 502 20.63 17.72 -2.51
N ILE A 503 19.37 18.02 -2.25
CA ILE A 503 18.45 17.07 -1.61
C ILE A 503 18.20 15.90 -2.57
N SER A 504 18.24 14.66 -2.06
CA SER A 504 17.81 13.50 -2.82
C SER A 504 17.06 12.51 -1.94
N ARG A 505 15.76 12.33 -2.23
CA ARG A 505 14.92 11.29 -1.59
C ARG A 505 15.41 9.89 -1.93
N ARG A 506 15.83 9.66 -3.19
CA ARG A 506 16.26 8.34 -3.66
C ARG A 506 17.54 7.87 -2.95
N LEU A 507 18.46 8.80 -2.68
CA LEU A 507 19.68 8.51 -1.91
C LEU A 507 19.43 8.55 -0.39
N VAL A 508 18.39 9.24 0.06
CA VAL A 508 18.13 9.53 1.49
C VAL A 508 19.36 10.19 2.14
N ASN A 509 19.91 11.18 1.45
CA ASN A 509 21.16 11.83 1.84
C ASN A 509 20.99 12.80 3.03
N ILE A 510 22.09 13.36 3.55
CA ILE A 510 22.04 14.18 4.77
C ILE A 510 21.13 15.40 4.63
N SER A 511 21.12 16.04 3.46
CA SER A 511 20.24 17.19 3.17
C SER A 511 18.77 16.78 3.23
N TYR A 512 18.41 15.59 2.70
CA TYR A 512 17.05 15.05 2.81
C TYR A 512 16.67 14.73 4.26
N ILE A 513 17.56 14.07 5.02
CA ILE A 513 17.31 13.73 6.43
C ILE A 513 17.03 14.99 7.25
N LEU A 514 17.88 16.02 7.11
CA LEU A 514 17.74 17.28 7.84
C LEU A 514 16.51 18.08 7.39
N TRP A 515 16.21 18.09 6.09
CA TRP A 515 15.01 18.74 5.55
C TRP A 515 13.73 18.13 6.13
N VAL A 516 13.61 16.80 6.11
CA VAL A 516 12.44 16.09 6.67
C VAL A 516 12.34 16.32 8.18
N ALA A 517 13.45 16.23 8.91
CA ALA A 517 13.44 16.48 10.35
C ALA A 517 13.05 17.93 10.69
N ALA A 518 13.61 18.91 9.97
CA ALA A 518 13.30 20.33 10.14
C ALA A 518 11.81 20.62 9.85
N PHE A 519 11.28 20.07 8.75
CA PHE A 519 9.87 20.22 8.40
C PHE A 519 8.96 19.67 9.50
N ASN A 520 9.17 18.42 9.91
CA ASN A 520 8.31 17.77 10.89
C ASN A 520 8.41 18.42 12.27
N MET A 521 9.61 18.82 12.72
CA MET A 521 9.78 19.55 13.97
C MET A 521 9.15 20.94 13.94
N SER A 522 9.17 21.64 12.80
CA SER A 522 8.53 22.94 12.66
C SER A 522 7.01 22.84 12.76
N PHE A 523 6.40 21.85 12.07
CA PHE A 523 4.96 21.58 12.18
C PHE A 523 4.55 21.17 13.60
N LEU A 524 5.31 20.27 14.22
CA LEU A 524 5.04 19.83 15.59
C LEU A 524 5.14 20.98 16.60
N THR A 525 6.16 21.82 16.49
CA THR A 525 6.33 23.02 17.32
C THR A 525 5.17 23.99 17.10
N SER A 526 4.72 24.17 15.85
CA SER A 526 3.59 25.04 15.54
C SER A 526 2.29 24.55 16.19
N PHE A 527 1.99 23.25 16.13
CA PHE A 527 0.84 22.67 16.82
C PHE A 527 0.95 22.79 18.34
N TYR A 528 2.15 22.60 18.91
CA TYR A 528 2.37 22.77 20.34
C TYR A 528 2.16 24.23 20.79
N LEU A 529 2.70 25.20 20.04
CA LEU A 529 2.51 26.63 20.34
C LEU A 529 1.03 27.02 20.24
N LEU A 530 0.30 26.50 19.26
CA LEU A 530 -1.14 26.68 19.15
C LEU A 530 -1.87 26.14 20.38
N GLU A 531 -1.52 24.94 20.85
CA GLU A 531 -2.09 24.35 22.07
C GLU A 531 -1.78 25.20 23.31
N VAL A 532 -0.56 25.74 23.42
CA VAL A 532 -0.17 26.66 24.52
C VAL A 532 -0.98 27.96 24.46
N VAL A 533 -1.14 28.58 23.29
CA VAL A 533 -1.94 29.82 23.13
C VAL A 533 -3.42 29.59 23.50
N ILE A 534 -3.99 28.47 23.07
CA ILE A 534 -5.36 28.09 23.43
C ILE A 534 -5.46 27.83 24.94
N GLY A 535 -4.49 27.13 25.53
CA GLY A 535 -4.43 26.85 26.96
C GLY A 535 -4.31 28.12 27.83
N LEU A 536 -3.52 29.11 27.39
CA LEU A 536 -3.39 30.40 28.07
C LEU A 536 -4.72 31.19 28.11
N LYS A 537 -5.62 31.00 27.13
CA LYS A 537 -6.95 31.63 27.12
C LYS A 537 -8.01 30.92 27.97
N LEU A 538 -7.78 29.64 28.32
CA LEU A 538 -8.77 28.79 29.00
C LEU A 538 -8.56 28.65 30.51
N ASP A 539 -7.49 29.24 31.06
CA ASP A 539 -7.19 29.39 32.50
C ASP A 539 -7.52 28.18 33.39
N GLN A 540 -7.26 26.94 32.92
CA GLN A 540 -7.63 25.74 33.66
C GLN A 540 -6.49 24.74 33.87
N ALA A 541 -6.15 24.64 35.15
CA ALA A 541 -5.52 23.52 35.84
C ALA A 541 -6.29 22.18 35.77
N SER A 542 -7.13 21.96 34.75
CA SER A 542 -8.06 20.83 34.64
C SER A 542 -8.05 20.22 33.24
N ALA A 543 -6.87 19.95 32.68
CA ALA A 543 -6.71 19.17 31.45
C ALA A 543 -6.65 17.66 31.76
N SER A 544 -7.59 17.12 32.55
CA SER A 544 -7.50 15.71 32.98
C SER A 544 -8.00 14.73 31.91
N ASP A 545 -8.77 15.15 30.91
CA ASP A 545 -9.27 14.24 29.86
C ASP A 545 -8.92 14.71 28.44
N HIS A 546 -7.79 14.22 27.94
CA HIS A 546 -7.20 14.61 26.65
C HIS A 546 -7.96 14.05 25.43
N ASP A 547 -8.74 12.98 25.61
CA ASP A 547 -9.63 12.44 24.57
C ASP A 547 -10.94 13.25 24.46
N ALA A 548 -11.18 14.27 25.30
CA ALA A 548 -12.33 15.16 25.13
C ALA A 548 -12.06 16.29 24.12
N ASN A 549 -10.81 16.75 23.99
CA ASN A 549 -10.46 17.99 23.28
C ASN A 549 -9.82 17.81 21.89
N THR A 550 -9.58 16.57 21.45
CA THR A 550 -9.12 16.30 20.07
C THR A 550 -10.32 16.17 19.13
N PRO A 551 -10.29 16.80 17.92
CA PRO A 551 -11.34 16.63 16.92
C PRO A 551 -11.61 15.16 16.62
N TRP A 552 -12.86 14.83 16.34
CA TRP A 552 -13.28 13.44 16.13
C TRP A 552 -12.58 12.83 14.91
N LEU A 553 -12.49 13.59 13.82
CA LEU A 553 -11.80 13.16 12.60
C LEU A 553 -10.32 12.81 12.88
N VAL A 554 -9.65 13.64 13.67
CA VAL A 554 -8.24 13.43 14.07
C VAL A 554 -8.10 12.13 14.86
N ARG A 555 -9.05 11.81 15.75
CA ARG A 555 -9.04 10.55 16.50
C ARG A 555 -9.29 9.35 15.60
N ALA A 556 -10.31 9.43 14.73
CA ALA A 556 -10.69 8.36 13.83
C ALA A 556 -9.55 8.00 12.86
N VAL A 557 -8.89 9.00 12.28
CA VAL A 557 -7.73 8.81 11.39
C VAL A 557 -6.55 8.19 12.13
N ASN A 558 -6.25 8.63 13.36
CA ASN A 558 -5.14 8.07 14.13
C ASN A 558 -5.40 6.63 14.59
N GLN A 559 -6.65 6.27 14.91
CA GLN A 559 -7.02 4.91 15.32
C GLN A 559 -6.98 3.92 14.15
N ASN A 560 -7.33 4.38 12.94
CA ASN A 560 -7.45 3.54 11.75
C ASN A 560 -6.39 3.85 10.68
N GLY A 561 -5.26 4.44 11.05
CA GLY A 561 -4.34 5.07 10.09
C GLY A 561 -3.82 4.16 8.98
N LEU A 562 -3.69 2.85 9.24
CA LEU A 562 -3.33 1.89 8.20
C LEU A 562 -4.48 1.66 7.21
N SER A 563 -5.71 1.45 7.71
CA SER A 563 -6.90 1.29 6.87
C SER A 563 -7.15 2.56 6.06
N THR A 564 -7.00 3.75 6.67
CA THR A 564 -7.10 5.04 5.99
C THR A 564 -6.05 5.23 4.89
N PHE A 565 -4.89 4.59 5.01
CA PHE A 565 -3.81 4.66 4.01
C PHE A 565 -3.94 3.60 2.91
N LEU A 566 -4.61 2.48 3.19
CA LEU A 566 -4.77 1.36 2.24
C LEU A 566 -6.02 1.50 1.36
N VAL A 567 -7.03 2.22 1.83
CA VAL A 567 -8.19 2.68 1.04
C VAL A 567 -7.77 3.89 0.23
#